data_AF-A0A3R8JNK7-F1
#
_entry.id   AF-A0A3R8JNK7-F1
#
_cell.length_a   1.000
_cell.length_b   1.000
_cell.length_c   1.000
_cell.angle_alpha   90.00
_cell.angle_beta   90.00
_cell.angle_gamma   90.00
#
_symmetry.space_group_name_H-M   'P 1'
#
loop_
_entity.id
_entity.type
_entity.pdbx_description
1 polymer ?
#
loop_
_entity_poly.entity_id
_entity_poly.type
_entity_poly.pdbx_seq_one_letter_code
_entity_poly.pdbx_strand_id
1 'polypeptide(L)'
;MDIGNKLRVLRHEVGYSQQKVADYLNISKSKYCRMEDNSSSPDARELEQIFLLYGISPNDFFGMEFPIRHKLIYPEGILDNFEMEIENLRELTEDWNINRERLNRLRKALEPVLEARNEALDFPELDLSHVPSGTTVKQVELDIRGERLIKQYFKLEEEYHKVLFGAN
;
A
#
# COMPACT_ATOMS: atom_id res chain seq x y z
N MET A 1 12.01 0.83 -17.27
CA MET A 1 12.00 1.78 -16.13
C MET A 1 13.36 2.46 -16.09
N ASP A 2 13.42 3.78 -15.95
CA ASP A 2 14.70 4.50 -15.78
C ASP A 2 15.28 4.35 -14.36
N ILE A 3 16.51 4.81 -14.16
CA ILE A 3 17.22 4.69 -12.88
C ILE A 3 16.50 5.47 -11.78
N GLY A 4 16.06 6.70 -12.04
CA GLY A 4 15.37 7.52 -11.05
C GLY A 4 14.11 6.85 -10.51
N ASN A 5 13.28 6.29 -11.39
CA ASN A 5 12.10 5.52 -11.02
C ASN A 5 12.46 4.26 -10.25
N LYS A 6 13.53 3.54 -10.61
CA LYS A 6 14.00 2.38 -9.84
C LYS A 6 14.37 2.76 -8.41
N LEU A 7 15.07 3.87 -8.21
CA LEU A 7 15.39 4.39 -6.88
C LEU A 7 14.15 4.77 -6.08
N ARG A 8 13.16 5.41 -6.73
CA ARG A 8 11.87 5.74 -6.09
C ARG A 8 11.13 4.49 -5.63
N VAL A 9 11.07 3.46 -6.47
CA VAL A 9 10.43 2.17 -6.14
C VAL A 9 11.10 1.56 -4.92
N LEU A 10 12.43 1.40 -4.93
CA LEU A 10 13.15 0.82 -3.79
C LEU A 10 12.91 1.60 -2.49
N ARG A 11 12.99 2.93 -2.56
CA ARG A 11 12.75 3.80 -1.41
C ARG A 11 11.32 3.64 -0.87
N HIS A 12 10.35 3.54 -1.77
CA HIS A 12 8.94 3.43 -1.42
C HIS A 12 8.59 2.08 -0.78
N GLU A 13 9.10 0.98 -1.32
CA GLU A 13 8.86 -0.39 -0.81
C GLU A 13 9.32 -0.56 0.65
N VAL A 14 10.29 0.24 1.12
CA VAL A 14 10.75 0.22 2.52
C VAL A 14 10.31 1.45 3.32
N GLY A 15 9.47 2.32 2.76
CA GLY A 15 8.94 3.51 3.42
C GLY A 15 10.00 4.57 3.80
N TYR A 16 11.11 4.65 3.05
CA TYR A 16 12.18 5.59 3.35
C TYR A 16 11.90 7.00 2.78
N SER A 17 12.35 8.02 3.52
CA SER A 17 12.39 9.39 2.99
C SER A 17 13.64 9.60 2.14
N GLN A 18 13.59 10.56 1.21
CA GLN A 18 14.78 10.93 0.43
C GLN A 18 15.96 11.36 1.33
N GLN A 19 15.67 11.98 2.48
CA GLN A 19 16.68 12.37 3.45
C GLN A 19 17.35 11.13 4.05
N LYS A 20 16.57 10.13 4.46
CA LYS A 20 17.10 8.91 5.06
C LYS A 20 18.05 8.16 4.12
N VAL A 21 17.70 8.09 2.84
CA VAL A 21 18.57 7.46 1.83
C VAL A 21 19.83 8.30 1.61
N ALA A 22 19.70 9.62 1.46
CA ALA A 22 20.85 10.51 1.30
C ALA A 22 21.83 10.43 2.49
N ASP A 23 21.32 10.37 3.72
CA ASP A 23 22.13 10.21 4.93
C ASP A 23 22.93 8.89 4.91
N TYR A 24 22.30 7.79 4.48
CA TYR A 24 22.97 6.49 4.36
C TYR A 24 24.09 6.51 3.30
N LEU A 25 23.84 7.15 2.15
CA LEU A 25 24.85 7.33 1.10
C LEU A 25 25.92 8.38 1.45
N ASN A 26 25.77 9.11 2.55
CA ASN A 26 26.61 10.25 2.91
C ASN A 26 26.68 11.33 1.79
N ILE A 27 25.52 11.66 1.22
CA ILE A 27 25.35 12.71 0.20
C ILE A 27 24.29 13.72 0.63
N SER A 28 24.19 14.85 -0.08
CA SER A 28 23.11 15.80 0.18
C SER A 28 21.76 15.26 -0.29
N LYS A 29 20.68 15.59 0.43
CA LYS A 29 19.30 15.31 -0.01
C LYS A 29 19.04 15.83 -1.42
N SER A 30 19.56 17.01 -1.76
CA SER A 30 19.43 17.58 -3.11
C SER A 30 20.10 16.72 -4.17
N LYS A 31 21.26 16.10 -3.88
CA LYS A 31 21.90 15.17 -4.82
C LYS A 31 21.05 13.92 -5.04
N TYR A 32 20.53 13.33 -3.96
CA TYR A 32 19.67 12.15 -4.08
C TYR A 32 18.34 12.46 -4.80
N CYS A 33 17.73 13.61 -4.53
CA CYS A 33 16.54 14.07 -5.27
C CYS A 33 16.82 14.16 -6.79
N ARG A 34 18.01 14.67 -7.17
CA ARG A 34 18.45 14.72 -8.58
C ARG A 34 18.72 13.35 -9.19
N MET A 35 19.00 12.33 -8.37
CA MET A 35 19.08 10.96 -8.88
C MET A 35 17.69 10.42 -9.19
N GLU A 36 16.73 10.65 -8.30
CA GLU A 36 15.33 10.20 -8.48
C GLU A 36 14.59 10.91 -9.63
N ASP A 37 15.01 12.12 -10.03
CA ASP A 37 14.45 12.85 -11.16
C ASP A 37 15.25 12.66 -12.48
N ASN A 38 16.25 11.78 -12.48
CA ASN A 38 17.14 11.52 -13.62
C ASN A 38 17.99 12.73 -14.08
N SER A 39 18.09 13.81 -13.30
CA SER A 39 18.97 14.95 -13.61
C SER A 39 20.44 14.74 -13.18
N SER A 40 20.71 13.69 -12.39
CA SER A 40 22.04 13.25 -11.99
C SER A 40 22.10 11.73 -11.96
N SER A 41 23.19 11.15 -12.44
CA SER A 41 23.42 9.70 -12.32
C SER A 41 24.17 9.38 -11.02
N PRO A 42 23.86 8.26 -10.34
CA PRO A 42 24.69 7.74 -9.28
C PRO A 42 26.01 7.21 -9.84
N ASP A 43 27.10 7.40 -9.11
CA ASP A 43 28.39 6.78 -9.41
C ASP A 43 28.45 5.32 -8.95
N ALA A 44 29.55 4.63 -9.27
CA ALA A 44 29.71 3.21 -8.95
C ALA A 44 29.68 2.93 -7.43
N ARG A 45 30.21 3.83 -6.60
CA ARG A 45 30.22 3.67 -5.13
C ARG A 45 28.83 3.91 -4.57
N GLU A 46 28.11 4.90 -5.10
CA GLU A 46 26.73 5.19 -4.71
C GLU A 46 25.79 4.04 -5.06
N LEU A 47 25.95 3.44 -6.24
CA LEU A 47 25.21 2.23 -6.62
C LEU A 47 25.51 1.04 -5.69
N GLU A 48 26.79 0.81 -5.35
CA GLU A 48 27.17 -0.23 -4.41
C GLU A 48 26.51 -0.03 -3.04
N GLN A 49 26.49 1.20 -2.53
CA GLN A 49 25.81 1.54 -1.28
C GLN A 49 24.29 1.36 -1.36
N ILE A 50 23.66 1.70 -2.50
CA ILE A 50 22.23 1.47 -2.73
C ILE A 50 21.92 -0.03 -2.69
N PHE A 51 22.73 -0.86 -3.34
CA PHE A 51 22.56 -2.31 -3.33
C PHE A 51 22.68 -2.88 -1.92
N LEU A 52 23.65 -2.39 -1.13
CA LEU A 52 23.79 -2.75 0.28
C LEU A 52 22.62 -2.28 1.14
N LEU A 53 22.12 -1.05 0.93
CA LEU A 53 20.99 -0.48 1.70
C LEU A 53 19.72 -1.32 1.57
N TYR A 54 19.42 -1.77 0.34
CA TYR A 54 18.20 -2.51 0.04
C TYR A 54 18.39 -4.03 0.01
N GLY A 55 19.63 -4.53 0.19
CA GLY A 55 19.94 -5.96 0.19
C GLY A 55 19.68 -6.63 -1.18
N ILE A 56 19.89 -5.91 -2.27
CA ILE A 56 19.63 -6.37 -3.65
C ILE A 56 20.92 -6.54 -4.44
N SER A 57 20.90 -7.35 -5.50
CA SER A 57 22.00 -7.43 -6.45
C SER A 57 21.89 -6.39 -7.57
N PRO A 58 22.99 -6.09 -8.30
CA PRO A 58 22.92 -5.29 -9.51
C PRO A 58 21.92 -5.85 -10.53
N ASN A 59 21.84 -7.17 -10.68
CA ASN A 59 20.91 -7.81 -11.61
C ASN A 59 19.45 -7.55 -11.23
N ASP A 60 19.14 -7.58 -9.93
CA ASP A 60 17.79 -7.25 -9.45
C ASP A 60 17.45 -5.80 -9.81
N PHE A 61 18.34 -4.85 -9.50
CA PHE A 61 18.15 -3.44 -9.81
C PHE A 61 17.99 -3.17 -11.31
N PHE A 62 18.90 -3.70 -12.13
CA PHE A 62 18.87 -3.46 -13.57
C PHE A 62 17.75 -4.24 -14.27
N GLY A 63 17.30 -5.36 -13.71
CA GLY A 63 16.14 -6.13 -14.17
C GLY A 63 14.78 -5.57 -13.77
N MET A 64 14.71 -4.52 -12.95
CA MET A 64 13.44 -3.86 -12.60
C MET A 64 12.75 -3.27 -13.83
N GLU A 65 11.52 -3.73 -14.09
CA GLU A 65 10.68 -3.30 -15.21
C GLU A 65 9.23 -3.08 -14.76
N PHE A 66 8.44 -2.49 -15.65
CA PHE A 66 6.99 -2.39 -15.45
C PHE A 66 6.29 -3.68 -15.92
N PRO A 67 5.17 -4.08 -15.29
CA PRO A 67 4.59 -3.47 -14.09
C PRO A 67 5.36 -3.83 -12.83
N ILE A 68 5.37 -2.92 -11.85
CA ILE A 68 5.76 -3.24 -10.47
C ILE A 68 4.72 -4.23 -9.94
N ARG A 69 5.17 -5.41 -9.52
CA ARG A 69 4.29 -6.49 -9.03
C ARG A 69 4.31 -6.51 -7.52
N HIS A 70 3.15 -6.38 -6.93
CA HIS A 70 2.97 -6.49 -5.48
C HIS A 70 1.88 -7.51 -5.18
N LYS A 71 1.98 -8.20 -4.04
CA LYS A 71 0.95 -9.10 -3.55
C LYS A 71 0.48 -8.59 -2.21
N LEU A 72 -0.82 -8.34 -2.08
CA LEU A 72 -1.42 -8.00 -0.80
C LEU A 72 -1.32 -9.21 0.13
N ILE A 73 -0.64 -9.02 1.27
CA ILE A 73 -0.55 -10.00 2.34
C ILE A 73 -1.10 -9.34 3.59
N TYR A 74 -2.16 -9.92 4.14
CA TYR A 74 -2.67 -9.51 5.43
C TYR A 74 -1.79 -10.10 6.54
N PRO A 75 -1.42 -9.31 7.56
CA PRO A 75 -0.84 -9.85 8.78
C PRO A 75 -1.73 -10.92 9.42
N GLU A 76 -1.10 -11.86 10.12
CA GLU A 76 -1.76 -13.02 10.72
C GLU A 76 -2.94 -12.60 11.62
N GLY A 77 -4.06 -13.31 11.50
CA GLY A 77 -5.26 -13.10 12.32
C GLY A 77 -6.12 -11.89 11.96
N ILE A 78 -5.66 -10.94 11.13
CA ILE A 78 -6.47 -9.76 10.76
C ILE A 78 -7.77 -10.17 10.05
N LEU A 79 -7.67 -11.04 9.04
CA LEU A 79 -8.86 -11.50 8.31
C LEU A 79 -9.77 -12.38 9.18
N ASP A 80 -9.19 -13.18 10.07
CA ASP A 80 -9.96 -14.05 10.97
C ASP A 80 -10.76 -13.21 11.98
N ASN A 81 -10.11 -12.21 12.58
CA ASN A 81 -10.76 -11.28 13.49
C ASN A 81 -11.85 -10.49 12.76
N PHE A 82 -11.58 -10.01 11.55
CA PHE A 82 -12.57 -9.26 10.78
C PHE A 82 -13.78 -10.10 10.39
N GLU A 83 -13.57 -11.34 9.93
CA GLU A 83 -14.65 -12.27 9.61
C GLU A 83 -15.48 -12.62 10.85
N MET A 84 -14.84 -12.86 12.00
CA MET A 84 -15.52 -13.11 13.27
C MET A 84 -16.41 -11.92 13.68
N GLU A 85 -15.92 -10.69 13.55
CA GLU A 85 -16.70 -9.49 13.87
C GLU A 85 -17.89 -9.30 12.92
N ILE A 86 -17.70 -9.53 11.62
CA ILE A 86 -18.80 -9.53 10.65
C ILE A 86 -19.89 -10.53 11.08
N GLU A 87 -19.51 -11.77 11.38
CA GLU A 87 -20.50 -12.81 11.75
C GLU A 87 -21.20 -12.51 13.07
N ASN A 88 -20.47 -12.07 14.10
CA ASN A 88 -21.04 -11.77 15.41
C ASN A 88 -21.99 -10.56 15.39
N LEU A 89 -21.80 -9.64 14.46
CA LEU A 89 -22.50 -8.36 14.41
C LEU A 89 -23.44 -8.23 13.21
N ARG A 90 -23.66 -9.31 12.44
CA ARG A 90 -24.54 -9.31 11.27
C ARG A 90 -26.01 -9.08 11.61
N GLU A 91 -26.43 -9.47 12.81
CA GLU A 91 -27.83 -9.37 13.24
C GLU A 91 -28.05 -8.01 13.93
N LEU A 92 -28.96 -7.20 13.39
CA LEU A 92 -29.32 -5.92 13.97
C LEU A 92 -30.25 -6.12 15.17
N THR A 93 -30.22 -5.16 16.09
CA THR A 93 -31.13 -5.12 17.25
C THR A 93 -32.16 -4.01 17.10
N GLU A 94 -33.18 -4.00 17.94
CA GLU A 94 -34.11 -2.86 18.03
C GLU A 94 -33.49 -1.66 18.77
N ASP A 95 -32.41 -1.86 19.53
CA ASP A 95 -31.75 -0.82 20.31
C ASP A 95 -30.75 -0.03 19.44
N TRP A 96 -31.06 1.24 19.24
CA TRP A 96 -30.22 2.17 18.47
C TRP A 96 -28.80 2.32 19.04
N ASN A 97 -28.65 2.39 20.37
CA ASN A 97 -27.34 2.56 21.00
C ASN A 97 -26.47 1.32 20.76
N ILE A 98 -27.07 0.13 20.92
CA ILE A 98 -26.38 -1.13 20.65
C ILE A 98 -25.93 -1.17 19.19
N ASN A 99 -26.82 -0.86 18.25
CA ASN A 99 -26.47 -0.87 16.83
C ASN A 99 -25.36 0.13 16.48
N ARG A 100 -25.37 1.32 17.09
CA ARG A 100 -24.30 2.31 16.90
C ARG A 100 -22.95 1.80 17.41
N GLU A 101 -22.93 1.17 18.58
CA GLU A 101 -21.71 0.58 19.14
C GLU A 101 -21.19 -0.58 18.27
N ARG A 102 -22.09 -1.45 17.79
CA ARG A 102 -21.75 -2.54 16.86
C ARG A 102 -21.16 -2.02 15.55
N LEU A 103 -21.76 -0.99 14.95
CA LEU A 103 -21.20 -0.35 13.75
C LEU A 103 -19.79 0.22 14.00
N ASN A 104 -19.57 0.87 15.14
CA ASN A 104 -18.23 1.36 15.50
C ASN A 104 -17.23 0.23 15.68
N ARG A 105 -17.65 -0.92 16.24
CA ARG A 105 -16.81 -2.11 16.37
C ARG A 105 -16.46 -2.72 15.02
N LEU A 106 -17.42 -2.81 14.10
CA LEU A 106 -17.18 -3.25 12.72
C LEU A 106 -16.17 -2.35 12.00
N ARG A 107 -16.30 -1.03 12.14
CA ARG A 107 -15.36 -0.05 11.57
C ARG A 107 -13.93 -0.26 12.07
N LYS A 108 -13.78 -0.44 13.39
CA LYS A 108 -12.47 -0.76 13.99
C LYS A 108 -11.88 -2.08 13.49
N ALA A 109 -12.72 -3.08 13.24
CA ALA A 109 -12.25 -4.36 12.69
C ALA A 109 -11.83 -4.25 11.21
N LEU A 110 -12.44 -3.32 10.47
CA LEU A 110 -12.10 -3.03 9.07
C LEU A 110 -10.80 -2.22 8.93
N GLU A 111 -10.49 -1.32 9.86
CA GLU A 111 -9.30 -0.45 9.84
C GLU A 111 -8.01 -1.18 9.43
N PRO A 112 -7.54 -2.24 10.13
CA PRO A 112 -6.30 -2.92 9.78
C PRO A 112 -6.36 -3.65 8.42
N VAL A 113 -7.55 -4.03 7.97
CA VAL A 113 -7.75 -4.64 6.64
C VAL A 113 -7.59 -3.57 5.55
N LEU A 114 -8.13 -2.37 5.76
CA LEU A 114 -7.98 -1.27 4.81
C LEU A 114 -6.55 -0.71 4.82
N GLU A 115 -5.89 -0.66 5.96
CA GLU A 115 -4.48 -0.24 6.05
C GLU A 115 -3.58 -1.12 5.18
N ALA A 116 -3.62 -2.44 5.38
CA ALA A 116 -2.83 -3.38 4.57
C ALA A 116 -3.19 -3.28 3.08
N ARG A 117 -4.48 -3.14 2.76
CA ARG A 117 -4.95 -2.98 1.38
C ARG A 117 -4.44 -1.69 0.75
N ASN A 118 -4.50 -0.58 1.48
CA ASN A 118 -4.04 0.73 1.01
C ASN A 118 -2.53 0.72 0.79
N GLU A 119 -1.76 0.13 1.71
CA GLU A 119 -0.31 -0.04 1.56
C GLU A 119 0.05 -0.83 0.30
N ALA A 120 -0.63 -1.95 0.06
CA ALA A 120 -0.40 -2.75 -1.15
C ALA A 120 -0.74 -2.00 -2.44
N LEU A 121 -1.78 -1.17 -2.42
CA LEU A 121 -2.23 -0.37 -3.55
C LEU A 121 -1.44 0.94 -3.72
N ASP A 122 -0.75 1.39 -2.69
CA ASP A 122 -0.05 2.68 -2.66
C ASP A 122 0.98 2.76 -3.79
N PHE A 123 1.01 3.87 -4.52
CA PHE A 123 1.79 3.97 -5.75
C PHE A 123 2.89 5.02 -5.57
N PRO A 124 4.17 4.66 -5.81
CA PRO A 124 5.24 5.62 -5.72
C PRO A 124 5.04 6.76 -6.73
N GLU A 125 5.50 7.95 -6.35
CA GLU A 125 5.51 9.12 -7.23
C GLU A 125 6.48 8.90 -8.40
N LEU A 126 6.12 8.14 -9.43
CA LEU A 126 6.99 7.85 -10.57
C LEU A 126 6.95 8.97 -11.61
N ASP A 127 8.08 9.25 -12.25
CA ASP A 127 8.09 10.03 -13.49
C ASP A 127 7.63 9.14 -14.64
N LEU A 128 6.41 9.37 -15.11
CA LEU A 128 5.80 8.61 -16.21
C LEU A 128 5.83 9.35 -17.55
N SER A 129 6.51 10.49 -17.64
CA SER A 129 6.52 11.35 -18.85
C SER A 129 7.00 10.62 -20.12
N HIS A 130 7.87 9.64 -19.96
CA HIS A 130 8.44 8.84 -21.04
C HIS A 130 7.80 7.45 -21.17
N VAL A 131 6.78 7.14 -20.37
CA VAL A 131 6.11 5.83 -20.38
C VAL A 131 4.98 5.87 -21.42
N PRO A 132 4.94 4.93 -22.39
CA PRO A 132 3.87 4.90 -23.39
C PRO A 132 2.49 4.80 -22.76
N SER A 133 1.52 5.54 -23.30
CA SER A 133 0.13 5.46 -22.86
C SER A 133 -0.40 4.02 -23.00
N GLY A 134 -1.19 3.58 -22.01
CA GLY A 134 -1.69 2.21 -21.92
C GLY A 134 -0.73 1.21 -21.27
N THR A 135 0.50 1.62 -20.92
CA THR A 135 1.43 0.77 -20.16
C THR A 135 0.90 0.52 -18.75
N THR A 136 0.82 -0.75 -18.33
CA THR A 136 0.55 -1.09 -16.93
C THR A 136 1.81 -0.85 -16.10
N VAL A 137 1.76 0.10 -15.17
CA VAL A 137 2.92 0.50 -14.32
C VAL A 137 2.96 -0.22 -12.97
N LYS A 138 1.82 -0.63 -12.43
CA LYS A 138 1.71 -1.42 -11.21
C LYS A 138 0.61 -2.45 -11.35
N GLN A 139 0.85 -3.64 -10.82
CA GLN A 139 -0.11 -4.73 -10.73
C GLN A 139 -0.09 -5.28 -9.30
N VAL A 140 -1.27 -5.34 -8.69
CA VAL A 140 -1.42 -5.86 -7.32
C VAL A 140 -2.29 -7.11 -7.35
N GLU A 141 -1.75 -8.22 -6.84
CA GLU A 141 -2.52 -9.43 -6.58
C GLU A 141 -3.28 -9.26 -5.26
N LEU A 142 -4.59 -9.10 -5.34
CA LEU A 142 -5.47 -8.95 -4.18
C LEU A 142 -5.86 -10.32 -3.61
N ASP A 143 -6.02 -10.38 -2.29
CA ASP A 143 -6.53 -11.56 -1.62
C ASP A 143 -8.06 -11.66 -1.76
N ILE A 144 -8.53 -12.76 -2.34
CA ILE A 144 -9.94 -12.98 -2.66
C ILE A 144 -10.81 -13.03 -1.39
N ARG A 145 -10.29 -13.55 -0.28
CA ARG A 145 -11.01 -13.62 1.01
C ARG A 145 -11.16 -12.21 1.58
N GLY A 146 -10.10 -11.41 1.59
CA GLY A 146 -10.13 -10.02 2.01
C GLY A 146 -11.17 -9.20 1.24
N GLU A 147 -11.14 -9.24 -0.09
CA GLU A 147 -12.09 -8.50 -0.93
C GLU A 147 -13.55 -8.97 -0.70
N ARG A 148 -13.77 -10.26 -0.46
CA ARG A 148 -15.09 -10.79 -0.10
C ARG A 148 -15.59 -10.23 1.23
N LEU A 149 -14.75 -10.21 2.26
CA LEU A 149 -15.09 -9.71 3.59
C LEU A 149 -15.38 -8.20 3.56
N ILE A 150 -14.57 -7.42 2.84
CA ILE A 150 -14.81 -5.98 2.63
C ILE A 150 -16.17 -5.75 1.97
N LYS A 151 -16.51 -6.54 0.94
CA LYS A 151 -17.82 -6.47 0.29
C LYS A 151 -18.98 -6.82 1.24
N GLN A 152 -18.79 -7.80 2.14
CA GLN A 152 -19.80 -8.15 3.14
C GLN A 152 -19.96 -7.03 4.17
N TYR A 153 -18.85 -6.45 4.64
CA TYR A 153 -18.87 -5.29 5.52
C TYR A 153 -19.70 -4.15 4.94
N PHE A 154 -19.49 -3.77 3.68
CA PHE A 154 -20.22 -2.62 3.11
C PHE A 154 -21.72 -2.86 3.04
N LYS A 155 -22.14 -4.10 2.72
CA LYS A 155 -23.56 -4.46 2.77
C LYS A 155 -24.13 -4.34 4.18
N LEU A 156 -23.38 -4.83 5.17
CA LEU A 156 -23.80 -4.76 6.57
C LEU A 156 -23.81 -3.30 7.07
N GLU A 157 -22.83 -2.48 6.70
CA GLU A 157 -22.80 -1.05 7.02
C GLU A 157 -24.03 -0.33 6.45
N GLU A 158 -24.42 -0.62 5.21
CA GLU A 158 -25.65 -0.07 4.61
C GLU A 158 -26.90 -0.44 5.42
N GLU A 159 -26.98 -1.68 5.93
CA GLU A 159 -28.08 -2.11 6.80
C GLU A 159 -28.09 -1.36 8.13
N TYR A 160 -26.91 -1.21 8.77
CA TYR A 160 -26.77 -0.39 9.97
C TYR A 160 -27.17 1.07 9.73
N HIS A 161 -26.77 1.67 8.60
CA HIS A 161 -27.14 3.06 8.28
C HIS A 161 -28.64 3.23 8.12
N LYS A 162 -29.34 2.28 7.49
CA LYS A 162 -30.81 2.32 7.36
C LYS A 162 -31.51 2.34 8.72
N VAL A 163 -31.04 1.55 9.68
CA VAL A 163 -31.64 1.51 11.02
C VAL A 163 -31.26 2.73 11.87
N LEU A 164 -30.02 3.23 11.74
CA LEU A 164 -29.54 4.33 12.58
C LEU A 164 -30.02 5.71 12.09
N PHE A 165 -30.21 5.88 10.78
CA PHE A 165 -30.45 7.19 10.16
C PHE A 165 -31.70 7.24 9.28
N GLY A 166 -32.40 6.12 9.09
CA GLY A 166 -33.51 6.00 8.14
C GLY A 166 -33.03 5.76 6.71
N ALA A 167 -33.92 5.26 5.85
CA ALA A 167 -33.63 5.17 4.42
C ALA A 167 -33.68 6.57 3.79
N ASN A 168 -32.61 6.96 3.08
CA ASN A 168 -32.70 8.02 2.08
C ASN A 168 -33.46 7.51 0.84
#